data_AF-L1KY62-F1
#
_entry.id   AF-L1KY62-F1
#
_cell.length_a   1.000
_cell.length_b   1.000
_cell.length_c   1.000
_cell.angle_alpha   90.00
_cell.angle_beta   90.00
_cell.angle_gamma   90.00
#
_symmetry.space_group_name_H-M   'P 1'
#
loop_
_entity.id
_entity.type
_entity.pdbx_description
1 polymer ?
#
loop_
_entity_poly.entity_id
_entity_poly.type
_entity_poly.pdbx_seq_one_letter_code
_entity_poly.pdbx_strand_id
1 'polypeptide(L)' 'MTRAELLALPVAVDLDTANRALSIGRSTGYALAKRGQYPCRVLRLGNAYRVVTAELHQLLGIDPAEAAERSELCA' A
#
# COMPACT_ATOMS: atom_id res chain seq x y z
N MET A 1 13.17 -15.85 -5.00
CA MET A 1 11.78 -16.07 -4.52
C MET A 1 10.79 -15.68 -5.63
N THR A 2 10.59 -16.55 -6.62
CA THR A 2 9.94 -16.21 -7.91
C THR A 2 8.44 -15.92 -7.82
N ARG A 3 8.06 -14.65 -7.60
CA ARG A 3 6.69 -14.10 -7.76
C ARG A 3 6.68 -12.59 -8.11
N ALA A 4 7.02 -12.18 -9.34
CA ALA A 4 8.02 -12.82 -10.18
C ALA A 4 9.43 -12.73 -9.56
N GLU A 5 9.67 -11.83 -8.58
CA GLU A 5 10.63 -11.98 -7.47
C GLU A 5 10.22 -11.06 -6.28
N LEU A 6 8.93 -11.02 -5.87
CA LEU A 6 8.39 -9.92 -5.03
C LEU A 6 8.32 -8.58 -5.81
N LEU A 7 8.23 -8.64 -7.16
CA LEU A 7 8.54 -7.51 -8.06
C LEU A 7 7.35 -6.85 -8.79
N ALA A 8 6.11 -7.29 -8.54
CA ALA A 8 4.92 -6.49 -8.86
C ALA A 8 4.66 -5.39 -7.80
N LEU A 9 5.66 -5.06 -6.97
CA LEU A 9 5.40 -4.66 -5.59
C LEU A 9 6.39 -3.60 -5.05
N PRO A 10 5.86 -2.53 -4.44
CA PRO A 10 6.12 -2.24 -3.05
C PRO A 10 5.09 -3.05 -2.23
N VAL A 11 5.42 -4.26 -1.75
CA VAL A 11 4.40 -5.22 -1.20
C VAL A 11 3.58 -4.63 -0.07
N ALA A 12 4.29 -3.80 0.68
CA ALA A 12 3.71 -2.89 1.61
C ALA A 12 4.52 -1.59 1.56
N VAL A 13 3.81 -0.47 1.39
CA VAL A 13 4.39 0.87 1.53
C VAL A 13 4.56 1.19 3.01
N ASP A 14 5.33 2.23 3.33
CA ASP A 14 5.29 2.80 4.68
C ASP A 14 3.91 3.45 4.96
N LEU A 15 3.65 3.69 6.25
CA LEU A 15 2.37 4.24 6.69
C LEU A 15 2.15 5.69 6.23
N ASP A 16 3.20 6.50 6.04
CA ASP A 16 3.07 7.89 5.56
C ASP A 16 2.67 7.96 4.09
N THR A 17 3.21 7.06 3.26
CA THR A 17 2.81 6.90 1.85
C THR A 17 1.36 6.45 1.73
N ALA A 18 0.92 5.46 2.53
CA ALA A 18 -0.48 5.04 2.56
C ALA A 18 -1.42 6.14 3.09
N ASN A 19 -1.00 6.87 4.13
CA ASN A 19 -1.72 8.02 4.68
C ASN A 19 -1.97 9.08 3.60
N ARG A 20 -0.94 9.42 2.81
CA ARG A 20 -1.06 10.35 1.68
C ARG A 20 -2.03 9.88 0.62
N ALA A 21 -1.99 8.60 0.24
CA ALA A 21 -2.92 8.02 -0.74
C ALA A 21 -4.39 8.08 -0.26
N LEU A 22 -4.62 7.95 1.04
CA LEU A 22 -5.95 7.98 1.67
C LEU A 22 -6.36 9.36 2.21
N SER A 23 -5.56 10.40 1.99
CA SER A 23 -5.74 11.75 2.56
C SER A 23 -5.87 11.79 4.10
N ILE A 24 -5.26 10.83 4.80
CA ILE A 24 -5.23 10.72 6.27
C ILE A 24 -4.05 11.49 6.82
N GLY A 25 -4.27 12.34 7.84
CA GLY A 25 -3.18 13.02 8.55
C GLY A 25 -2.30 12.05 9.34
N ARG A 26 -0.97 12.22 9.30
CA ARG A 26 0.04 11.34 9.93
C ARG A 26 -0.37 10.84 11.32
N SER A 27 -0.65 11.75 12.25
CA SER A 27 -0.99 11.41 13.65
C SER A 27 -2.21 10.50 13.76
N THR A 28 -3.25 10.75 12.95
CA THR A 28 -4.46 9.93 12.88
C THR A 28 -4.14 8.55 12.31
N GLY A 29 -3.35 8.47 11.23
CA GLY A 29 -2.94 7.21 10.62
C GLY A 29 -2.18 6.29 11.58
N TYR A 30 -1.19 6.83 12.30
CA TYR A 30 -0.46 6.07 13.33
C TYR A 30 -1.35 5.66 14.51
N ALA A 31 -2.31 6.50 14.92
CA ALA A 31 -3.27 6.15 15.97
C ALA A 31 -4.20 5.00 15.56
N LEU A 32 -4.71 5.02 14.32
CA LEU A 32 -5.53 3.94 13.75
C LEU A 32 -4.72 2.65 13.60
N ALA A 33 -3.49 2.72 13.07
CA ALA A 33 -2.60 1.57 12.93
C ALA A 33 -2.26 0.93 14.29
N LYS A 34 -1.98 1.75 15.33
CA LYS A 34 -1.72 1.26 16.70
C LYS A 34 -2.95 0.59 17.34
N ARG A 35 -4.17 0.97 16.93
CA ARG A 35 -5.44 0.40 17.40
C ARG A 35 -5.94 -0.79 16.56
N GLY A 36 -5.25 -1.14 15.46
CA GLY A 36 -5.74 -2.14 14.51
C GLY A 36 -6.98 -1.70 13.70
N GLN A 37 -7.21 -0.39 13.61
CA GLN A 37 -8.39 0.24 12.97
C GLN A 37 -8.02 1.01 11.69
N TYR A 38 -6.84 0.74 11.12
CA TYR A 38 -6.44 1.33 9.84
C TYR A 38 -7.25 0.67 8.70
N PRO A 39 -7.69 1.43 7.68
CA PRO A 39 -8.58 0.91 6.63
C PRO A 39 -7.94 -0.12 5.69
N CYS A 40 -6.62 -0.32 5.77
CA CYS A 40 -5.87 -1.37 5.11
C CYS A 40 -5.08 -2.19 6.14
N ARG A 41 -4.80 -3.45 5.84
CA ARG A 41 -3.95 -4.33 6.65
C ARG A 41 -2.55 -3.75 6.84
N VAL A 42 -2.21 -3.48 8.09
CA VAL A 42 -0.88 -3.00 8.51
C VAL A 42 -0.09 -4.14 9.14
N LEU A 43 1.08 -4.41 8.59
CA LEU A 43 2.09 -5.30 9.15
C LEU A 43 2.99 -4.49 10.08
N ARG A 44 3.20 -4.97 11.30
CA ARG A 44 4.16 -4.39 12.25
C ARG A 44 5.47 -5.17 12.19
N LEU A 45 6.46 -4.62 11.51
CA LEU A 45 7.80 -5.21 11.36
C LEU A 45 8.74 -4.52 12.34
N GLY A 46 8.74 -5.02 13.59
CA GLY A 46 9.44 -4.40 14.71
C GLY A 46 8.88 -3.02 15.05
N ASN A 47 9.68 -1.98 14.82
CA ASN A 47 9.32 -0.58 15.04
C ASN A 47 8.68 0.08 13.80
N ALA A 48 8.71 -0.57 12.62
CA ALA A 48 8.13 -0.05 11.40
C ALA A 48 6.71 -0.57 11.15
N TYR A 49 5.82 0.31 10.68
CA TYR A 49 4.54 -0.06 10.10
C TYR A 49 4.65 -0.14 8.58
N ARG A 50 4.05 -1.18 8.00
CA ARG A 50 4.04 -1.43 6.55
C ARG A 50 2.61 -1.78 6.12
N VAL A 51 2.02 -0.97 5.23
CA VAL A 51 0.62 -1.15 4.76
C VAL A 51 0.61 -1.96 3.48
N VAL A 52 -0.08 -3.10 3.47
CA VAL A 52 -0.15 -4.00 2.29
C VAL A 52 -0.78 -3.27 1.10
N THR A 53 -0.04 -3.14 0.00
CA THR A 53 -0.49 -2.36 -1.17
C THR A 53 -1.61 -3.03 -1.94
N ALA A 54 -1.71 -4.36 -1.93
CA ALA A 54 -2.83 -5.07 -2.54
C ALA A 54 -4.17 -4.61 -1.96
N GLU A 55 -4.27 -4.44 -0.63
CA GLU A 55 -5.48 -3.90 0.00
C GLU A 55 -5.64 -2.39 -0.23
N LEU A 56 -4.55 -1.64 -0.32
CA LEU A 56 -4.61 -0.21 -0.67
C LEU A 56 -5.16 0.02 -2.08
N HIS A 57 -4.74 -0.80 -3.05
CA HIS A 57 -5.23 -0.77 -4.43
C HIS A 57 -6.70 -1.20 -4.51
N GLN A 58 -7.08 -2.29 -3.81
CA GLN A 58 -8.48 -2.73 -3.71
C GLN A 58 -9.39 -1.66 -3.09
N LEU A 59 -8.95 -1.01 -2.00
CA LEU A 59 -9.70 0.06 -1.34
C LEU A 59 -9.88 1.30 -2.23
N LEU A 60 -8.89 1.60 -3.07
CA LEU A 60 -8.93 2.71 -4.02
C LEU A 60 -9.57 2.36 -5.37
N GLY A 61 -9.98 1.10 -5.59
CA GLY A 61 -10.54 0.63 -6.86
C GLY A 61 -9.54 0.62 -8.03
N ILE A 62 -8.24 0.53 -7.74
CA ILE A 62 -7.18 0.56 -8.75
C ILE A 62 -6.81 -0.88 -9.13
N ASP A 63 -7.00 -1.27 -10.39
CA ASP A 63 -6.42 -2.51 -10.91
C ASP A 63 -4.97 -2.26 -11.38
N PRO A 64 -3.97 -2.95 -10.81
CA PRO A 64 -2.58 -2.83 -11.27
C PRO A 64 -2.34 -3.41 -12.67
N ALA A 65 -3.23 -4.25 -13.22
CA ALA A 65 -3.12 -4.73 -14.60
C ALA A 65 -3.27 -3.59 -15.61
N GLU A 66 -4.34 -2.78 -15.48
CA GLU A 66 -4.57 -1.63 -16.37
C GLU A 66 -3.51 -0.53 -16.23
N ALA A 67 -2.74 -0.53 -15.13
CA ALA A 67 -1.61 0.39 -14.97
C ALA A 67 -0.39 -0.04 -15.82
N ALA A 68 -0.20 -1.35 -16.04
CA ALA A 68 0.88 -1.88 -16.87
C ALA A 68 0.63 -1.59 -18.36
N GLU A 69 -0.59 -1.85 -18.85
CA GLU A 69 -0.96 -1.72 -20.28
C GLU A 69 -0.76 -0.29 -20.83
N ARG A 70 -0.96 0.75 -19.98
CA ARG A 70 -0.70 2.15 -20.37
C ARG A 70 0.79 2.50 -20.46
N SER A 71 1.67 1.76 -19.80
CA SER A 71 3.12 1.99 -19.90
C SER A 71 3.70 1.46 -21.20
N GLU A 72 3.05 0.47 -21.83
CA GLU A 72 3.50 -0.16 -23.08
C GLU A 72 3.08 0.65 -24.32
N LEU A 73 2.00 1.44 -24.24
CA LEU A 73 1.50 2.27 -25.33
C LEU A 73 2.31 3.57 -25.57
N CYS A 74 3.33 3.85 -24.75
CA CYS A 74 4.23 5.00 -24.88
C CYS A 74 5.68 4.63 -25.22
N ALA A 75 5.92 3.39 -25.68
CA ALA A 75 7.21 2.88 -26.15
C ALA A 75 7.22 2.71 -27.68
#